data_AF-A7RZS5-F1
#
_entry.id   AF-A7RZS5-F1
#
_cell.length_a   1.000
_cell.length_b   1.000
_cell.length_c   1.000
_cell.angle_alpha   90.00
_cell.angle_beta   90.00
_cell.angle_gamma   90.00
#
_symmetry.space_group_name_H-M   'P 1'
#
loop_
_entity.id
_entity.type
_entity.pdbx_description
1 polymer ?
#
loop_
_entity_poly.entity_id
_entity_poly.type
_entity_poly.pdbx_seq_one_letter_code
_entity_poly.pdbx_strand_id
1 'polypeptide(L)'
;ILSRSDFVTRIKYNNNLPDIPFDAKFISYPFEGNRFVQYKPTSLEKNYKHELLTDIDLGVNIDLIDPQMYAVDPNATLDPADEKLLEEDAVVMPDKKRTRHHNKNVSWLRKTEYISTEYNRAQTSNEMAETKVGFSIKKKFKGTDLYKDRDSQLAAIENTFEAAKKPIHHHPSKPNLTPVEVLPVFPDFQMWGYPCAHVVFDTDPAPRDRKGPAQVDEMSQAMIRGMVDASGDQFVAYFLPDKETLNKRKRDHEEMADYQDEEEYVYKMAREYNWNVKNKSTKGYEENYFFVFRDGEGVFYNELVTRVRLSKRRARGGVGGVRSAVSKLVVKHRELNDGEKNAQVSVQYPT
;
A
#
# COMPACT_ATOMS: atom_id res chain seq x y z
N ILE A 1 -43.85 59.99 -120.11
CA ILE A 1 -44.63 59.70 -118.88
C ILE A 1 -44.61 58.18 -118.73
N LEU A 2 -43.66 57.58 -118.02
CA LEU A 2 -43.51 57.43 -116.55
C LEU A 2 -44.49 56.45 -115.88
N SER A 3 -43.85 55.46 -115.21
CA SER A 3 -44.31 54.64 -114.07
C SER A 3 -45.14 53.38 -114.41
N ARG A 4 -44.93 52.19 -113.80
CA ARG A 4 -44.17 51.78 -112.60
C ARG A 4 -43.41 50.48 -112.87
N SER A 5 -42.33 50.29 -112.12
CA SER A 5 -41.60 49.03 -111.98
C SER A 5 -42.25 48.14 -110.92
N ASP A 6 -42.49 46.86 -111.23
CA ASP A 6 -42.93 45.80 -110.31
C ASP A 6 -41.97 44.59 -110.35
N PHE A 7 -41.88 43.87 -109.23
CA PHE A 7 -40.76 42.99 -108.89
C PHE A 7 -40.89 41.57 -109.47
N VAL A 8 -39.85 41.09 -110.15
CA VAL A 8 -39.79 39.74 -110.74
C VAL A 8 -39.16 38.76 -109.74
N THR A 9 -39.93 37.81 -109.19
CA THR A 9 -39.40 36.62 -108.47
C THR A 9 -40.29 35.37 -108.67
N ARG A 10 -39.66 34.19 -108.76
CA ARG A 10 -40.34 32.89 -108.89
C ARG A 10 -40.56 32.27 -107.52
N ILE A 11 -41.81 32.03 -107.15
CA ILE A 11 -42.19 31.33 -105.93
C ILE A 11 -41.84 29.84 -106.08
N LYS A 12 -41.06 29.29 -105.14
CA LYS A 12 -40.81 27.85 -105.02
C LYS A 12 -41.24 27.38 -103.64
N TYR A 13 -42.09 26.37 -103.60
CA TYR A 13 -42.49 25.71 -102.36
C TYR A 13 -41.57 24.51 -102.14
N ASN A 14 -40.83 24.48 -101.04
CA ASN A 14 -39.99 23.35 -100.64
C ASN A 14 -40.62 22.64 -99.43
N ASN A 15 -40.53 21.31 -99.39
CA ASN A 15 -40.98 20.48 -98.27
C ASN A 15 -39.81 19.60 -97.82
N ASN A 16 -38.89 20.16 -97.05
CA ASN A 16 -37.79 19.38 -96.48
C ASN A 16 -38.32 18.56 -95.30
N LEU A 17 -37.98 17.28 -95.24
CA LEU A 17 -38.34 16.43 -94.11
C LEU A 17 -37.56 16.84 -92.84
N PRO A 18 -38.18 16.77 -91.65
CA PRO A 18 -37.47 16.99 -90.40
C PRO A 18 -36.50 15.84 -90.12
N ASP A 19 -35.44 16.13 -89.35
CA ASP A 19 -34.53 15.11 -88.85
C ASP A 19 -35.25 14.13 -87.89
N ILE A 20 -34.69 12.93 -87.72
CA ILE A 20 -35.27 11.88 -86.89
C ILE A 20 -35.41 12.38 -85.44
N PRO A 21 -36.64 12.38 -84.87
CA PRO A 21 -36.81 12.76 -83.47
C PRO A 21 -36.16 11.70 -82.57
N PHE A 22 -35.30 12.14 -81.65
CA PHE A 22 -34.74 11.27 -80.62
C PHE A 22 -35.76 11.10 -79.48
N ASP A 23 -36.59 10.06 -79.55
CA ASP A 23 -37.57 9.75 -78.49
C ASP A 23 -36.91 9.41 -77.16
N ALA A 24 -37.57 9.82 -76.06
CA ALA A 24 -37.11 9.58 -74.70
C ALA A 24 -36.99 8.07 -74.41
N LYS A 25 -35.89 7.66 -73.77
CA LYS A 25 -35.67 6.27 -73.36
C LYS A 25 -36.34 6.01 -72.02
N PHE A 26 -37.35 5.13 -72.00
CA PHE A 26 -37.96 4.67 -70.76
C PHE A 26 -37.06 3.67 -70.05
N ILE A 27 -36.80 3.91 -68.77
CA ILE A 27 -36.04 2.99 -67.90
C ILE A 27 -36.99 2.02 -67.20
N SER A 28 -36.54 0.78 -66.99
CA SER A 28 -37.30 -0.25 -66.28
C SER A 28 -37.43 0.06 -64.79
N TYR A 29 -38.62 -0.18 -64.22
CA TYR A 29 -38.87 0.03 -62.80
C TYR A 29 -38.13 -1.02 -61.94
N PRO A 30 -37.30 -0.61 -60.98
CA PRO A 30 -36.27 -1.49 -60.38
C PRO A 30 -36.76 -2.41 -59.25
N PHE A 31 -38.07 -2.50 -59.00
CA PHE A 31 -38.59 -3.29 -57.87
C PHE A 31 -39.38 -4.51 -58.32
N GLU A 32 -39.05 -5.67 -57.73
CA GLU A 32 -39.68 -6.95 -58.03
C GLU A 32 -41.19 -6.97 -57.72
N GLY A 33 -41.93 -7.75 -58.52
CA GLY A 33 -43.39 -7.87 -58.44
C GLY A 33 -43.90 -8.68 -57.22
N ASN A 34 -43.03 -9.46 -56.57
CA ASN A 34 -43.35 -10.22 -55.36
C ASN A 34 -43.20 -9.38 -54.08
N ARG A 35 -43.72 -8.15 -54.13
CA ARG A 35 -43.68 -7.18 -53.03
C ARG A 35 -44.74 -7.44 -51.94
N PHE A 36 -45.27 -8.66 -51.87
CA PHE A 36 -46.21 -9.09 -50.84
C PHE A 36 -45.43 -9.76 -49.70
N VAL A 37 -45.87 -9.45 -48.47
CA VAL A 37 -45.13 -9.66 -47.21
C VAL A 37 -44.59 -11.09 -47.08
N GLN A 38 -43.26 -11.23 -47.11
CA GLN A 38 -42.59 -12.44 -46.64
C GLN A 38 -42.93 -12.61 -45.15
N TYR A 39 -43.57 -13.72 -44.76
CA TYR A 39 -43.92 -13.98 -43.36
C TYR A 39 -42.66 -13.91 -42.50
N LYS A 40 -42.62 -12.93 -41.59
CA LYS A 40 -41.57 -12.74 -40.60
C LYS A 40 -42.24 -12.73 -39.24
N PRO A 41 -41.87 -13.63 -38.32
CA PRO A 41 -42.51 -13.68 -37.02
C PRO A 41 -42.30 -12.35 -36.29
N THR A 42 -43.39 -11.67 -35.96
CA THR A 42 -43.34 -10.31 -35.42
C THR A 42 -43.21 -10.33 -33.90
N SER A 43 -42.73 -9.23 -33.33
CA SER A 43 -42.76 -9.04 -31.87
C SER A 43 -44.18 -9.12 -31.30
N LEU A 44 -45.20 -8.80 -32.10
CA LEU A 44 -46.60 -8.91 -31.71
C LEU A 44 -47.01 -10.36 -31.45
N GLU A 45 -46.62 -11.29 -32.34
CA GLU A 45 -46.89 -12.72 -32.15
C GLU A 45 -46.16 -13.28 -30.93
N LYS A 46 -44.90 -12.86 -30.71
CA LYS A 46 -44.11 -13.34 -29.55
C LYS A 46 -44.60 -12.79 -28.21
N ASN A 47 -45.11 -11.56 -28.20
CA ASN A 47 -45.60 -10.91 -26.98
C ASN A 47 -47.08 -11.19 -26.72
N TYR A 48 -47.76 -11.92 -27.60
CA TYR A 48 -49.14 -12.29 -27.41
C TYR A 48 -49.24 -13.29 -26.25
N LYS A 49 -49.93 -12.90 -25.18
CA LYS A 49 -50.23 -13.78 -24.05
C LYS A 49 -51.43 -14.63 -24.43
N HIS A 50 -51.18 -15.90 -24.77
CA HIS A 50 -52.25 -16.86 -24.99
C HIS A 50 -53.03 -17.07 -23.70
N GLU A 51 -54.35 -17.02 -23.79
CA GLU A 51 -55.24 -17.38 -22.70
C GLU A 51 -55.11 -18.89 -22.45
N LEU A 52 -55.05 -19.29 -21.18
CA LEU A 52 -55.05 -20.68 -20.77
C LEU A 52 -56.48 -21.21 -20.94
N LEU A 53 -56.70 -22.00 -21.99
CA LEU A 53 -57.97 -22.68 -22.24
C LEU A 53 -58.10 -23.89 -21.30
N THR A 54 -58.45 -23.63 -20.04
CA THR A 54 -58.71 -24.67 -19.04
C THR A 54 -60.16 -25.14 -19.09
N ASP A 55 -60.42 -26.34 -18.58
CA ASP A 55 -61.77 -26.80 -18.28
C ASP A 55 -62.48 -25.83 -17.30
N ILE A 56 -63.80 -25.95 -17.18
CA ILE A 56 -64.65 -25.11 -16.33
C ILE A 56 -64.14 -25.10 -14.87
N ASP A 57 -63.58 -26.23 -14.42
CA ASP A 57 -63.08 -26.41 -13.05
C ASP A 57 -61.59 -26.03 -12.91
N LEU A 58 -61.01 -25.36 -13.91
CA LEU A 58 -59.59 -24.96 -13.97
C LEU A 58 -58.61 -26.13 -13.76
N GLY A 59 -59.04 -27.36 -14.05
CA GLY A 59 -58.26 -28.59 -13.82
C GLY A 59 -58.21 -29.05 -12.36
N VAL A 60 -59.01 -28.47 -11.47
CA VAL A 60 -59.10 -28.85 -10.04
C VAL A 60 -60.33 -29.71 -9.82
N ASN A 61 -60.13 -31.03 -9.78
CA ASN A 61 -61.21 -31.99 -9.50
C ASN A 61 -61.43 -32.11 -7.99
N ILE A 62 -62.62 -31.74 -7.52
CA ILE A 62 -63.01 -31.85 -6.11
C ILE A 62 -63.63 -33.24 -5.86
N ASP A 63 -62.92 -34.12 -5.16
CA ASP A 63 -63.37 -35.48 -4.87
C ASP A 63 -64.13 -35.55 -3.53
N LEU A 64 -65.45 -35.64 -3.58
CA LEU A 64 -66.29 -35.74 -2.38
C LEU A 64 -66.51 -37.19 -1.91
N ILE A 65 -65.90 -38.17 -2.56
CA ILE A 65 -66.13 -39.60 -2.31
C ILE A 65 -65.16 -40.13 -1.27
N ASP A 66 -63.87 -39.76 -1.35
CA ASP A 66 -62.84 -40.18 -0.39
C ASP A 66 -62.55 -39.10 0.68
N PRO A 67 -62.94 -39.31 1.95
CA PRO A 67 -62.65 -38.36 3.03
C PRO A 67 -61.16 -38.26 3.37
N GLN A 68 -60.33 -39.21 2.95
CA GLN A 68 -58.90 -39.24 3.28
C GLN A 68 -58.08 -38.26 2.41
N MET A 69 -58.55 -37.94 1.19
CA MET A 69 -57.83 -37.10 0.24
C MET A 69 -57.57 -35.68 0.77
N TYR A 70 -58.44 -35.18 1.65
CA TYR A 70 -58.34 -33.85 2.26
C TYR A 70 -58.03 -33.89 3.77
N ALA A 71 -57.64 -35.06 4.31
CA ALA A 71 -57.31 -35.18 5.73
C ALA A 71 -56.02 -34.41 6.05
N VAL A 72 -56.12 -33.41 6.92
CA VAL A 72 -54.97 -32.59 7.34
C VAL A 72 -54.22 -33.30 8.46
N ASP A 73 -52.94 -33.59 8.24
CA ASP A 73 -52.04 -34.06 9.29
C ASP A 73 -51.66 -32.88 10.22
N PRO A 74 -51.90 -32.96 11.54
CA PRO A 74 -51.53 -31.91 12.49
C PRO A 74 -50.03 -31.58 12.54
N ASN A 75 -49.16 -32.48 12.07
CA ASN A 75 -47.71 -32.27 12.03
C ASN A 75 -47.17 -31.79 10.67
N ALA A 76 -48.03 -31.61 9.67
CA ALA A 76 -47.59 -31.15 8.36
C ALA A 76 -47.12 -29.69 8.42
N THR A 77 -45.92 -29.43 7.91
CA THR A 77 -45.38 -28.08 7.70
C THR A 77 -45.54 -27.69 6.24
N LEU A 78 -45.90 -26.44 5.97
CA LEU A 78 -46.02 -25.91 4.61
C LEU A 78 -44.64 -25.86 3.94
N ASP A 79 -44.56 -26.24 2.67
CA ASP A 79 -43.32 -26.09 1.90
C ASP A 79 -43.05 -24.59 1.64
N PRO A 80 -41.80 -24.12 1.74
CA PRO A 80 -41.47 -22.72 1.44
C PRO A 80 -41.90 -22.25 0.04
N ALA A 81 -41.99 -23.14 -0.95
CA ALA A 81 -42.50 -22.81 -2.27
C ALA A 81 -44.01 -22.50 -2.25
N ASP A 82 -44.78 -23.27 -1.47
CA ASP A 82 -46.23 -23.07 -1.30
C ASP A 82 -46.51 -21.84 -0.42
N GLU A 83 -45.70 -21.61 0.62
CA GLU A 83 -45.77 -20.42 1.47
C GLU A 83 -45.66 -19.13 0.64
N LYS A 84 -44.78 -19.14 -0.37
CA LYS A 84 -44.62 -18.01 -1.29
C LYS A 84 -45.84 -17.76 -2.18
N LEU A 85 -46.59 -18.79 -2.53
CA LEU A 85 -47.82 -18.65 -3.33
C LEU A 85 -48.96 -18.04 -2.50
N LEU A 86 -48.88 -18.11 -1.16
CA LEU A 86 -49.82 -17.47 -0.25
C LEU A 86 -49.54 -15.98 -0.04
N GLU A 87 -48.35 -15.49 -0.45
CA GLU A 87 -48.05 -14.06 -0.40
C GLU A 87 -48.98 -13.31 -1.38
N GLU A 88 -49.75 -12.34 -0.90
CA GLU A 88 -50.43 -11.39 -1.78
C GLU A 88 -49.40 -10.66 -2.63
N ASP A 89 -49.70 -10.42 -3.91
CA ASP A 89 -48.86 -9.67 -4.83
C ASP A 89 -48.35 -8.41 -4.11
N ALA A 90 -47.07 -8.43 -3.74
CA ALA A 90 -46.50 -7.37 -2.93
C ALA A 90 -46.76 -6.06 -3.66
N VAL A 91 -47.64 -5.22 -3.10
CA VAL A 91 -47.96 -3.90 -3.63
C VAL A 91 -46.63 -3.30 -4.03
N VAL A 92 -46.44 -3.06 -5.34
CA VAL A 92 -45.20 -2.54 -5.87
C VAL A 92 -45.08 -1.12 -5.34
N MET A 93 -44.63 -1.00 -4.09
CA MET A 93 -44.26 0.26 -3.48
C MET A 93 -43.19 0.80 -4.41
N PRO A 94 -43.39 1.97 -5.03
CA PRO A 94 -42.50 2.50 -6.06
C PRO A 94 -41.06 2.75 -5.54
N ASP A 95 -40.87 2.63 -4.22
CA ASP A 95 -39.66 3.02 -3.50
C ASP A 95 -38.60 1.90 -3.33
N LYS A 96 -38.79 0.72 -3.94
CA LYS A 96 -37.72 -0.33 -3.95
C LYS A 96 -36.42 0.15 -4.64
N LYS A 97 -36.48 1.19 -5.48
CA LYS A 97 -35.29 1.77 -6.16
C LYS A 97 -34.47 2.73 -5.27
N ARG A 98 -35.09 3.33 -4.26
CA ARG A 98 -34.47 4.32 -3.37
C ARG A 98 -33.48 3.65 -2.41
N THR A 99 -33.82 2.48 -1.88
CA THR A 99 -32.96 1.72 -0.94
C THR A 99 -31.62 1.31 -1.55
N ARG A 100 -31.57 0.95 -2.84
CA ARG A 100 -30.33 0.55 -3.52
C ARG A 100 -29.30 1.67 -3.68
N HIS A 101 -29.74 2.93 -3.63
CA HIS A 101 -28.86 4.09 -3.83
C HIS A 101 -28.40 4.74 -2.53
N HIS A 102 -29.14 4.56 -1.43
CA HIS A 102 -28.79 5.12 -0.11
C HIS A 102 -27.59 4.45 0.55
N ASN A 103 -27.26 3.20 0.19
CA ASN A 103 -26.09 2.49 0.71
C ASN A 103 -24.91 2.48 -0.29
N LYS A 104 -24.90 3.39 -1.27
CA LYS A 104 -23.73 3.54 -2.14
C LYS A 104 -22.65 4.28 -1.38
N ASN A 105 -21.51 3.62 -1.19
CA ASN A 105 -20.33 4.26 -0.62
C ASN A 105 -19.74 5.22 -1.66
N VAL A 106 -19.74 6.50 -1.32
CA VAL A 106 -19.24 7.56 -2.19
C VAL A 106 -18.12 8.29 -1.47
N SER A 107 -16.99 8.50 -2.15
CA SER A 107 -15.76 9.04 -1.54
C SER A 107 -15.88 10.47 -1.02
N TRP A 108 -16.85 11.24 -1.52
CA TRP A 108 -17.08 12.63 -1.15
C TRP A 108 -18.15 12.83 -0.08
N LEU A 109 -18.91 11.78 0.28
CA LEU A 109 -19.98 11.87 1.28
C LEU A 109 -19.58 11.10 2.54
N ARG A 110 -19.26 11.83 3.61
CA ARG A 110 -18.99 11.22 4.93
C ARG A 110 -20.30 10.93 5.66
N LYS A 111 -20.27 9.92 6.53
CA LYS A 111 -21.36 9.67 7.47
C LYS A 111 -21.41 10.83 8.48
N THR A 112 -22.60 11.25 8.85
CA THR A 112 -22.80 12.27 9.88
C THR A 112 -22.34 11.72 11.23
N GLU A 113 -21.45 12.44 11.91
CA GLU A 113 -21.08 12.16 13.29
C GLU A 113 -22.02 12.91 14.24
N TYR A 114 -22.58 12.21 15.22
CA TYR A 114 -23.36 12.84 16.27
C TYR A 114 -22.42 13.38 17.36
N ILE A 115 -22.73 14.56 17.89
CA ILE A 115 -21.94 15.18 18.96
C ILE A 115 -22.05 14.29 20.20
N SER A 116 -20.98 13.56 20.52
CA SER A 116 -20.84 12.84 21.78
C SER A 116 -20.08 13.68 22.79
N THR A 117 -20.35 13.46 24.07
CA THR A 117 -19.74 14.21 25.20
C THR A 117 -18.24 13.99 25.35
N GLU A 118 -17.65 13.04 24.60
CA GLU A 118 -16.27 12.61 24.77
C GLU A 118 -15.29 13.22 23.75
N TYR A 119 -15.78 13.86 22.69
CA TYR A 119 -14.92 14.23 21.55
C TYR A 119 -13.93 15.37 21.82
N ASN A 120 -14.04 16.10 22.95
CA ASN A 120 -13.18 17.27 23.20
C ASN A 120 -12.65 17.46 24.63
N ARG A 121 -12.64 16.44 25.49
CA ARG A 121 -12.01 16.58 26.84
C ARG A 121 -10.48 16.45 26.84
N ALA A 122 -9.88 16.18 25.70
CA ALA A 122 -8.43 16.10 25.51
C ALA A 122 -7.80 17.36 24.86
N GLN A 123 -8.62 18.37 24.52
CA GLN A 123 -8.13 19.70 24.19
C GLN A 123 -8.12 20.53 25.48
N THR A 124 -6.92 20.84 25.93
CA THR A 124 -6.58 21.64 27.11
C THR A 124 -7.32 22.98 27.13
N SER A 125 -8.36 23.12 27.95
CA SER A 125 -8.70 24.42 28.55
C SER A 125 -7.98 24.51 29.89
N ASN A 126 -6.87 25.25 29.90
CA ASN A 126 -6.02 25.45 31.07
C ASN A 126 -6.56 26.54 32.02
N GLU A 127 -7.88 26.74 32.07
CA GLU A 127 -8.49 27.87 32.78
C GLU A 127 -9.74 27.45 33.56
N MET A 128 -9.55 26.56 34.53
CA MET A 128 -10.41 26.50 35.71
C MET A 128 -9.56 26.15 36.94
N ALA A 129 -9.64 26.99 37.96
CA ALA A 129 -8.90 26.86 39.21
C ALA A 129 -9.17 25.53 39.95
N GLU A 130 -10.32 24.89 39.69
CA GLU A 130 -10.66 23.58 40.25
C GLU A 130 -9.79 22.43 39.71
N THR A 131 -9.20 22.59 38.51
CA THR A 131 -8.28 21.60 37.93
C THR A 131 -6.96 21.54 38.69
N LYS A 132 -6.56 22.61 39.41
CA LYS A 132 -5.24 22.69 40.07
C LYS A 132 -5.13 21.77 41.29
N VAL A 133 -6.24 21.49 41.96
CA VAL A 133 -6.29 20.57 43.12
C VAL A 133 -6.28 19.11 42.64
N GLY A 134 -7.06 18.79 41.61
CA GLY A 134 -7.08 17.45 40.98
C GLY A 134 -5.81 17.12 40.19
N PHE A 135 -5.16 18.11 39.59
CA PHE A 135 -3.87 17.96 38.89
C PHE A 135 -2.75 17.62 39.88
N SER A 136 -2.78 18.18 41.09
CA SER A 136 -1.81 17.87 42.14
C SER A 136 -1.94 16.42 42.65
N ILE A 137 -3.17 15.90 42.75
CA ILE A 137 -3.42 14.49 43.12
C ILE A 137 -3.03 13.54 41.98
N LYS A 138 -3.36 13.86 40.72
CA LYS A 138 -2.91 13.07 39.55
C LYS A 138 -1.40 13.13 39.33
N LYS A 139 -0.72 14.22 39.71
CA LYS A 139 0.74 14.31 39.68
C LYS A 139 1.39 13.46 40.78
N LYS A 140 0.76 13.33 41.95
CA LYS A 140 1.15 12.36 42.99
C LYS A 140 0.97 10.89 42.53
N PHE A 141 -0.02 10.61 41.69
CA PHE A 141 -0.19 9.29 41.05
C PHE A 141 0.71 9.04 39.82
N LYS A 142 1.41 10.07 39.31
CA LYS A 142 2.40 9.95 38.23
C LYS A 142 3.83 9.65 38.75
N GLY A 143 3.94 9.02 39.92
CA GLY A 143 5.06 8.12 40.24
C GLY A 143 6.47 8.74 40.38
N THR A 144 6.63 10.06 40.46
CA THR A 144 7.97 10.65 40.60
C THR A 144 8.55 10.55 42.02
N ASP A 145 7.71 10.25 43.03
CA ASP A 145 8.13 10.12 44.44
C ASP A 145 7.99 8.68 44.98
N LEU A 146 7.60 7.69 44.17
CA LEU A 146 7.22 6.36 44.65
C LEU A 146 8.42 5.45 45.02
N TYR A 147 9.61 5.77 44.52
CA TYR A 147 10.80 4.91 44.61
C TYR A 147 12.02 5.67 45.16
N LYS A 148 11.90 6.23 46.37
CA LYS A 148 13.03 6.92 47.03
C LYS A 148 13.96 5.98 47.76
N ASP A 149 13.43 4.90 48.31
CA ASP A 149 14.21 3.91 49.07
C ASP A 149 14.73 2.82 48.16
N ARG A 150 15.95 2.32 48.43
CA ARG A 150 16.59 1.25 47.66
C ARG A 150 15.71 -0.01 47.62
N ASP A 151 15.10 -0.36 48.75
CA ASP A 151 14.28 -1.56 48.86
C ASP A 151 12.95 -1.40 48.09
N SER A 152 12.41 -0.18 48.04
CA SER A 152 11.24 0.15 47.20
C SER A 152 11.58 0.05 45.70
N GLN A 153 12.77 0.51 45.30
CA GLN A 153 13.25 0.38 43.93
C GLN A 153 13.46 -1.09 43.53
N LEU A 154 14.10 -1.90 44.38
CA LEU A 154 14.31 -3.34 44.16
C LEU A 154 12.97 -4.07 44.00
N ALA A 155 12.03 -3.86 44.92
CA ALA A 155 10.70 -4.46 44.85
C ALA A 155 9.93 -4.04 43.59
N ALA A 156 10.07 -2.77 43.17
CA ALA A 156 9.46 -2.27 41.95
C ALA A 156 10.04 -2.94 40.70
N ILE A 157 11.37 -3.08 40.62
CA ILE A 157 12.06 -3.75 39.52
C ILE A 157 11.59 -5.21 39.44
N GLU A 158 11.63 -5.95 40.55
CA GLU A 158 11.18 -7.35 40.60
C GLU A 158 9.71 -7.51 40.18
N ASN A 159 8.84 -6.60 40.64
CA ASN A 159 7.43 -6.59 40.22
C ASN A 159 7.25 -6.35 38.71
N THR A 160 8.12 -5.59 38.04
CA THR A 160 8.03 -5.46 36.57
C THR A 160 8.33 -6.78 35.86
N PHE A 161 9.32 -7.55 36.32
CA PHE A 161 9.64 -8.86 35.77
C PHE A 161 8.54 -9.89 36.06
N GLU A 162 7.92 -9.86 37.23
CA GLU A 162 6.78 -10.72 37.55
C GLU A 162 5.52 -10.35 36.76
N ALA A 163 5.24 -9.05 36.61
CA ALA A 163 4.10 -8.57 35.84
C ALA A 163 4.20 -8.94 34.36
N ALA A 164 5.40 -8.88 33.77
CA ALA A 164 5.65 -9.24 32.38
C ALA A 164 5.39 -10.74 32.08
N LYS A 165 5.48 -11.61 33.08
CA LYS A 165 5.20 -13.06 32.94
C LYS A 165 3.71 -13.40 32.94
N LYS A 166 2.84 -12.46 33.34
CA LYS A 166 1.40 -12.70 33.41
C LYS A 166 0.80 -12.70 31.99
N PRO A 167 -0.14 -13.61 31.68
CA PRO A 167 -0.75 -13.66 30.36
C PRO A 167 -1.56 -12.38 30.09
N ILE A 168 -1.42 -11.85 28.87
CA ILE A 168 -2.14 -10.66 28.42
C ILE A 168 -3.41 -11.12 27.71
N HIS A 169 -4.57 -10.62 28.13
CA HIS A 169 -5.86 -10.98 27.52
C HIS A 169 -6.51 -9.81 26.76
N HIS A 170 -6.35 -8.59 27.26
CA HIS A 170 -7.03 -7.40 26.73
C HIS A 170 -6.10 -6.19 26.68
N HIS A 171 -6.29 -5.33 25.68
CA HIS A 171 -5.60 -4.05 25.62
C HIS A 171 -6.13 -3.08 26.71
N PRO A 172 -5.26 -2.36 27.46
CA PRO A 172 -5.66 -1.54 28.62
C PRO A 172 -6.74 -0.49 28.34
N SER A 173 -6.74 0.12 27.14
CA SER A 173 -7.73 1.14 26.74
C SER A 173 -8.82 0.64 25.78
N LYS A 174 -8.68 -0.58 25.23
CA LYS A 174 -9.53 -1.09 24.15
C LYS A 174 -9.80 -2.57 24.38
N PRO A 175 -10.78 -2.93 25.23
CA PRO A 175 -10.98 -4.31 25.68
C PRO A 175 -11.22 -5.33 24.55
N ASN A 176 -11.73 -4.87 23.41
CA ASN A 176 -12.04 -5.71 22.25
C ASN A 176 -10.81 -6.17 21.46
N LEU A 177 -9.61 -5.68 21.80
CA LEU A 177 -8.36 -6.11 21.17
C LEU A 177 -7.75 -7.26 21.96
N THR A 178 -7.50 -8.38 21.27
CA THR A 178 -6.77 -9.54 21.78
C THR A 178 -5.34 -9.52 21.26
N PRO A 179 -4.34 -9.91 22.08
CA PRO A 179 -2.97 -10.03 21.62
C PRO A 179 -2.83 -11.20 20.63
N VAL A 180 -2.05 -10.98 19.58
CA VAL A 180 -1.78 -12.00 18.54
C VAL A 180 -0.53 -12.80 18.88
N GLU A 181 0.53 -12.12 19.27
CA GLU A 181 1.84 -12.72 19.57
C GLU A 181 2.50 -11.95 20.71
N VAL A 182 3.26 -12.67 21.55
CA VAL A 182 4.04 -12.10 22.64
C VAL A 182 5.51 -12.40 22.39
N LEU A 183 6.28 -11.35 22.09
CA LEU A 183 7.71 -11.43 21.80
C LEU A 183 8.52 -10.98 23.01
N PRO A 184 9.16 -11.89 23.77
CA PRO A 184 10.01 -11.51 24.88
C PRO A 184 11.28 -10.83 24.37
N VAL A 185 11.75 -9.83 25.12
CA VAL A 185 12.91 -9.01 24.78
C VAL A 185 14.07 -9.37 25.70
N PHE A 186 15.18 -9.85 25.13
CA PHE A 186 16.37 -10.30 25.87
C PHE A 186 17.63 -9.52 25.44
N PRO A 187 18.65 -9.39 26.30
CA PRO A 187 19.94 -8.85 25.87
C PRO A 187 20.61 -9.82 24.88
N ASP A 188 21.21 -9.27 23.82
CA ASP A 188 21.89 -10.07 22.80
C ASP A 188 23.32 -10.42 23.21
N PHE A 189 23.55 -11.56 23.88
CA PHE A 189 24.90 -11.94 24.30
C PHE A 189 25.88 -12.23 23.15
N GLN A 190 25.40 -12.45 21.93
CA GLN A 190 26.26 -12.72 20.77
C GLN A 190 26.77 -11.41 20.16
N MET A 191 25.89 -10.42 20.01
CA MET A 191 26.24 -9.13 19.40
C MET A 191 26.74 -8.08 20.39
N TRP A 192 26.53 -8.26 21.70
CA TRP A 192 26.91 -7.29 22.73
C TRP A 192 28.39 -6.92 22.71
N GLY A 193 29.26 -7.87 22.32
CA GLY A 193 30.70 -7.66 22.21
C GLY A 193 31.11 -6.71 21.07
N TYR A 194 30.21 -6.40 20.13
CA TYR A 194 30.50 -5.54 18.98
C TYR A 194 29.94 -4.12 19.19
N PRO A 195 30.81 -3.10 19.28
CA PRO A 195 30.36 -1.72 19.41
C PRO A 195 29.57 -1.28 18.18
N CYS A 196 28.27 -1.04 18.36
CA CYS A 196 27.38 -0.59 17.30
C CYS A 196 27.29 0.95 17.27
N ALA A 197 27.24 1.51 16.06
CA ALA A 197 27.12 2.95 15.84
C ALA A 197 25.96 3.29 14.89
N HIS A 198 25.16 4.29 15.27
CA HIS A 198 24.10 4.82 14.41
C HIS A 198 24.65 5.94 13.54
N VAL A 199 24.78 5.67 12.24
CA VAL A 199 25.27 6.63 11.25
C VAL A 199 24.10 7.30 10.54
N VAL A 200 24.03 8.63 10.61
CA VAL A 200 22.97 9.44 9.99
C VAL A 200 23.57 10.29 8.88
N PHE A 201 23.07 10.14 7.67
CA PHE A 201 23.45 10.96 6.51
C PHE A 201 22.53 12.18 6.38
N ASP A 202 23.10 13.33 6.02
CA ASP A 202 22.35 14.56 5.74
C ASP A 202 21.54 14.50 4.44
N THR A 203 22.06 13.79 3.44
CA THR A 203 21.48 13.56 2.13
C THR A 203 21.60 12.07 1.81
N ASP A 204 20.62 11.54 1.09
CA ASP A 204 20.64 10.16 0.60
C ASP A 204 22.00 9.81 -0.03
N PRO A 205 22.76 8.86 0.58
CA PRO A 205 24.07 8.45 0.10
C PRO A 205 23.98 7.59 -1.17
N ALA A 206 22.78 7.10 -1.52
CA ALA A 206 22.61 6.12 -2.57
C ALA A 206 23.06 6.63 -3.97
N PRO A 207 23.59 5.75 -4.83
CA PRO A 207 23.86 6.08 -6.23
C PRO A 207 22.58 6.50 -6.95
N ARG A 208 22.64 7.57 -7.76
CA ARG A 208 21.47 8.06 -8.51
C ARG A 208 21.07 7.15 -9.68
N ASP A 209 22.00 6.33 -10.16
CA ASP A 209 21.86 5.53 -11.38
C ASP A 209 21.14 4.18 -11.14
N ARG A 210 20.98 3.75 -9.88
CA ARG A 210 20.34 2.47 -9.52
C ARG A 210 19.19 2.72 -8.56
N LYS A 211 18.02 2.17 -8.85
CA LYS A 211 16.81 2.28 -8.03
C LYS A 211 16.29 0.90 -7.67
N GLY A 212 15.70 0.77 -6.48
CA GLY A 212 15.00 -0.45 -6.04
C GLY A 212 15.87 -1.38 -5.18
N PRO A 213 15.63 -2.70 -5.18
CA PRO A 213 16.25 -3.64 -4.22
C PRO A 213 17.77 -3.70 -4.35
N ALA A 214 18.30 -3.66 -5.58
CA ALA A 214 19.75 -3.65 -5.82
C ALA A 214 20.47 -2.44 -5.17
N GLN A 215 19.78 -1.31 -5.00
CA GLN A 215 20.34 -0.14 -4.31
C GLN A 215 20.48 -0.41 -2.81
N VAL A 216 19.51 -1.10 -2.20
CA VAL A 216 19.51 -1.47 -0.79
C VAL A 216 20.63 -2.48 -0.51
N ASP A 217 20.80 -3.47 -1.41
CA ASP A 217 21.85 -4.50 -1.29
C ASP A 217 23.27 -3.90 -1.42
N GLU A 218 23.46 -2.92 -2.31
CA GLU A 218 24.73 -2.21 -2.43
C GLU A 218 25.05 -1.36 -1.20
N MET A 219 24.02 -0.74 -0.60
CA MET A 219 24.17 0.11 0.57
C MET A 219 24.36 -0.67 1.86
N SER A 220 23.75 -1.86 1.98
CA SER A 220 23.89 -2.72 3.16
C SER A 220 25.33 -3.24 3.35
N GLN A 221 26.07 -3.35 2.24
CA GLN A 221 27.48 -3.77 2.23
C GLN A 221 28.47 -2.59 2.15
N ALA A 222 28.00 -1.35 2.28
CA ALA A 222 28.86 -0.19 2.17
C ALA A 222 29.82 -0.06 3.37
N MET A 223 31.02 0.46 3.12
CA MET A 223 32.04 0.66 4.15
C MET A 223 32.32 2.14 4.41
N ILE A 224 32.63 2.45 5.66
CA ILE A 224 32.94 3.80 6.11
C ILE A 224 34.33 3.80 6.73
N ARG A 225 35.20 4.70 6.27
CA ARG A 225 36.57 4.82 6.81
C ARG A 225 36.95 6.28 7.04
N GLY A 226 37.51 6.55 8.21
CA GLY A 226 38.15 7.84 8.51
C GLY A 226 39.45 7.98 7.72
N MET A 227 39.61 9.12 7.05
CA MET A 227 40.78 9.50 6.27
C MET A 227 41.28 10.87 6.72
N VAL A 228 42.57 11.11 6.50
CA VAL A 228 43.21 12.40 6.75
C VAL A 228 43.81 12.88 5.44
N ASP A 229 43.45 14.09 5.02
CA ASP A 229 43.99 14.73 3.83
C ASP A 229 45.45 15.15 4.06
N ALA A 230 46.20 15.44 2.99
CA ALA A 230 47.57 15.93 3.07
C ALA A 230 47.69 17.25 3.85
N SER A 231 46.59 18.01 3.96
CA SER A 231 46.49 19.23 4.78
C SER A 231 46.17 18.97 6.26
N GLY A 232 46.02 17.71 6.69
CA GLY A 232 45.65 17.35 8.07
C GLY A 232 44.14 17.39 8.36
N ASP A 233 43.31 17.72 7.36
CA ASP A 233 41.84 17.70 7.49
C ASP A 233 41.34 16.26 7.60
N GLN A 234 40.66 15.93 8.70
CA GLN A 234 40.00 14.64 8.89
C GLN A 234 38.64 14.62 8.20
N PHE A 235 38.39 13.59 7.41
CA PHE A 235 37.11 13.36 6.74
C PHE A 235 36.76 11.88 6.74
N VAL A 236 35.51 11.57 6.40
CA VAL A 236 35.02 10.20 6.29
C VAL A 236 34.74 9.88 4.83
N ALA A 237 35.36 8.83 4.33
CA ALA A 237 35.09 8.31 2.99
C ALA A 237 34.06 7.19 3.06
N TYR A 238 33.05 7.28 2.20
CA TYR A 238 31.98 6.30 2.00
C TYR A 238 32.31 5.46 0.76
N PHE A 239 32.47 4.16 0.95
CA PHE A 239 32.87 3.19 -0.07
C PHE A 239 31.70 2.28 -0.42
N LEU A 240 31.51 2.03 -1.72
CA LEU A 240 30.54 1.07 -2.24
C LEU A 240 31.26 -0.14 -2.83
N PRO A 241 30.71 -1.36 -2.69
CA PRO A 241 31.31 -2.57 -3.26
C PRO A 241 31.35 -2.48 -4.79
N ASP A 242 32.37 -3.06 -5.40
CA ASP A 242 32.35 -3.29 -6.84
C ASP A 242 31.38 -4.43 -7.21
N LYS A 243 31.00 -4.54 -8.48
CA LYS A 243 30.08 -5.60 -8.94
C LYS A 243 30.62 -7.01 -8.65
N GLU A 244 31.94 -7.19 -8.75
CA GLU A 244 32.59 -8.47 -8.45
C GLU A 244 32.48 -8.82 -6.95
N THR A 245 32.73 -7.84 -6.08
CA THR A 245 32.60 -7.96 -4.62
C THR A 245 31.16 -8.28 -4.22
N LEU A 246 30.17 -7.65 -4.86
CA LEU A 246 28.76 -7.92 -4.61
C LEU A 246 28.40 -9.38 -4.94
N ASN A 247 28.93 -9.92 -6.04
CA ASN A 247 28.72 -11.32 -6.43
C ASN A 247 29.39 -12.29 -5.44
N LYS A 248 30.62 -11.99 -5.00
CA LYS A 248 31.31 -12.78 -3.96
C LYS A 248 30.49 -12.81 -2.67
N ARG A 249 30.04 -11.65 -2.18
CA ARG A 249 29.20 -11.53 -0.98
C ARG A 249 27.86 -12.23 -1.12
N LYS A 250 27.27 -12.24 -2.32
CA LYS A 250 26.03 -12.98 -2.58
C LYS A 250 26.24 -14.49 -2.48
N ARG A 251 27.34 -15.01 -3.06
CA ARG A 251 27.71 -16.42 -2.93
C ARG A 251 27.98 -16.80 -1.47
N ASP A 252 28.71 -15.98 -0.73
CA ASP A 252 29.00 -16.24 0.70
C ASP A 252 27.70 -16.33 1.52
N HIS A 253 26.73 -15.44 1.24
CA HIS A 253 25.40 -15.47 1.86
C HIS A 253 24.60 -16.73 1.51
N GLU A 254 24.67 -17.20 0.26
CA GLU A 254 24.02 -18.44 -0.18
C GLU A 254 24.67 -19.69 0.44
N GLU A 255 25.97 -19.66 0.67
CA GLU A 255 26.75 -20.74 1.31
C GLU A 255 26.66 -20.73 2.85
N MET A 256 25.97 -19.75 3.44
CA MET A 256 25.95 -19.49 4.90
C MET A 256 27.35 -19.37 5.51
N ALA A 257 28.32 -18.90 4.72
CA ALA A 257 29.67 -18.62 5.16
C ALA A 257 29.82 -17.11 5.41
N ASP A 258 30.45 -16.72 6.52
CA ASP A 258 30.65 -15.30 6.82
C ASP A 258 31.54 -14.64 5.77
N TYR A 259 32.69 -15.27 5.47
CA TYR A 259 33.70 -14.82 4.50
C TYR A 259 34.57 -16.00 4.02
N GLN A 260 35.22 -15.82 2.86
CA GLN A 260 36.25 -16.73 2.35
C GLN A 260 37.66 -16.17 2.65
N ASP A 261 38.49 -16.93 3.36
CA ASP A 261 39.77 -16.45 3.93
C ASP A 261 40.79 -15.95 2.89
N GLU A 262 40.74 -16.46 1.66
CA GLU A 262 41.69 -16.10 0.59
C GLU A 262 41.14 -15.10 -0.43
N GLU A 263 39.89 -14.64 -0.27
CA GLU A 263 39.31 -13.68 -1.21
C GLU A 263 39.50 -12.21 -0.78
N GLU A 264 39.86 -11.38 -1.75
CA GLU A 264 39.93 -9.93 -1.59
C GLU A 264 38.63 -9.26 -2.04
N TYR A 265 38.11 -8.37 -1.19
CA TYR A 265 36.90 -7.60 -1.44
C TYR A 265 37.28 -6.15 -1.77
N VAL A 266 36.91 -5.69 -2.97
CA VAL A 266 37.26 -4.36 -3.47
C VAL A 266 36.07 -3.42 -3.35
N TYR A 267 36.31 -2.27 -2.74
CA TYR A 267 35.33 -1.19 -2.59
C TYR A 267 35.87 0.10 -3.21
N LYS A 268 35.00 0.86 -3.88
CA LYS A 268 35.33 2.12 -4.55
C LYS A 268 34.75 3.29 -3.76
N MET A 269 35.56 4.34 -3.57
CA MET A 269 35.09 5.55 -2.91
C MET A 269 33.97 6.20 -3.73
N ALA A 270 32.81 6.38 -3.11
CA ALA A 270 31.66 7.01 -3.72
C ALA A 270 31.52 8.48 -3.32
N ARG A 271 31.72 8.79 -2.02
CA ARG A 271 31.49 10.14 -1.46
C ARG A 271 32.39 10.43 -0.26
N GLU A 272 32.60 11.71 0.01
CA GLU A 272 33.29 12.22 1.19
C GLU A 272 32.33 13.00 2.09
N TYR A 273 32.49 12.83 3.40
CA TYR A 273 31.66 13.44 4.44
C TYR A 273 32.51 14.04 5.55
N ASN A 274 32.03 15.13 6.13
CA ASN A 274 32.46 15.60 7.45
C ASN A 274 31.63 14.87 8.51
N TRP A 275 32.26 14.48 9.63
CA TRP A 275 31.58 13.79 10.71
C TRP A 275 31.35 14.66 11.95
N ASN A 276 30.32 14.32 12.71
CA ASN A 276 30.13 14.77 14.08
C ASN A 276 29.78 13.54 14.91
N VAL A 277 30.65 13.20 15.86
CA VAL A 277 30.51 12.03 16.71
C VAL A 277 29.98 12.47 18.07
N LYS A 278 28.91 11.81 18.53
CA LYS A 278 28.41 11.88 19.90
C LYS A 278 28.52 10.50 20.52
N ASN A 279 29.12 10.45 21.71
CA ASN A 279 29.33 9.23 22.48
C ASN A 279 28.85 9.41 23.93
N LYS A 280 28.96 8.36 24.76
CA LYS A 280 28.59 8.40 26.19
C LYS A 280 29.29 9.51 26.99
N SER A 281 30.48 9.97 26.59
CA SER A 281 31.17 11.09 27.25
C SER A 281 30.65 12.48 26.84
N THR A 282 29.77 12.56 25.84
CA THR A 282 29.23 13.85 25.36
C THR A 282 28.10 14.30 26.28
N LYS A 283 28.13 15.56 26.72
CA LYS A 283 27.07 16.14 27.57
C LYS A 283 25.71 16.11 26.85
N GLY A 284 24.69 15.53 27.49
CA GLY A 284 23.36 15.35 26.89
C GLY A 284 23.27 14.13 25.96
N TYR A 285 24.11 13.12 26.18
CA TYR A 285 23.98 11.82 25.53
C TYR A 285 22.72 11.10 26.04
N GLU A 286 21.90 10.63 25.10
CA GLU A 286 20.77 9.75 25.38
C GLU A 286 21.18 8.32 25.03
N GLU A 287 21.00 7.40 25.98
CA GLU A 287 21.21 5.99 25.73
C GLU A 287 20.18 5.49 24.74
N ASN A 288 20.66 4.99 23.61
CA ASN A 288 19.81 4.44 22.56
C ASN A 288 20.06 2.95 22.47
N TYR A 289 18.99 2.19 22.26
CA TYR A 289 19.04 0.76 22.05
C TYR A 289 18.41 0.45 20.69
N PHE A 290 18.86 -0.63 20.06
CA PHE A 290 18.22 -1.17 18.87
C PHE A 290 17.78 -2.61 19.12
N PHE A 291 16.71 -3.01 18.44
CA PHE A 291 16.18 -4.36 18.51
C PHE A 291 16.57 -5.16 17.27
N VAL A 292 16.95 -6.41 17.48
CA VAL A 292 17.21 -7.40 16.45
C VAL A 292 16.15 -8.48 16.57
N PHE A 293 15.45 -8.73 15.47
CA PHE A 293 14.46 -9.80 15.37
C PHE A 293 15.14 -11.01 14.73
N ARG A 294 15.17 -12.13 15.45
CA ARG A 294 15.71 -13.40 14.95
C ARG A 294 14.59 -14.43 14.90
N ASP A 295 14.34 -14.94 13.70
CA ASP A 295 13.27 -15.92 13.48
C ASP A 295 13.53 -17.18 14.32
N GLY A 296 12.60 -17.50 15.22
CA GLY A 296 12.67 -18.67 16.10
C GLY A 296 13.43 -18.49 17.43
N GLU A 297 14.27 -17.46 17.58
CA GLU A 297 15.02 -17.20 18.83
C GLU A 297 14.38 -16.11 19.71
N GLY A 298 13.70 -15.13 19.11
CA GLY A 298 13.02 -14.04 19.80
C GLY A 298 13.54 -12.64 19.45
N VAL A 299 13.24 -11.67 20.30
CA VAL A 299 13.67 -10.27 20.13
C VAL A 299 14.81 -9.98 21.06
N PHE A 300 15.91 -9.47 20.50
CA PHE A 300 17.08 -9.10 21.28
C PHE A 300 17.34 -7.62 21.22
N TYR A 301 17.83 -7.02 22.31
CA TYR A 301 18.26 -5.62 22.33
C TYR A 301 19.78 -5.52 22.42
N ASN A 302 20.32 -4.46 21.85
CA ASN A 302 21.74 -4.10 21.86
C ASN A 302 21.89 -2.59 22.07
N GLU A 303 23.01 -2.18 22.68
CA GLU A 303 23.33 -0.76 22.88
C GLU A 303 23.83 -0.10 21.60
N LEU A 304 23.29 1.08 21.28
CA LEU A 304 23.92 2.04 20.38
C LEU A 304 24.79 2.96 21.22
N VAL A 305 26.11 2.75 21.18
CA VAL A 305 27.08 3.50 22.00
C VAL A 305 27.49 4.82 21.34
N THR A 306 27.48 4.85 20.01
CA THR A 306 27.98 5.98 19.24
C THR A 306 26.96 6.43 18.21
N ARG A 307 26.72 7.74 18.12
CA ARG A 307 25.93 8.34 17.06
C ARG A 307 26.82 9.23 16.21
N VAL A 308 26.89 8.92 14.91
CA VAL A 308 27.71 9.65 13.95
C VAL A 308 26.80 10.36 12.96
N ARG A 309 26.91 11.68 12.86
CA ARG A 309 26.22 12.46 11.82
C ARG A 309 27.22 12.80 10.72
N LEU A 310 26.93 12.35 9.50
CA LEU A 310 27.71 12.61 8.31
C LEU A 310 27.06 13.70 7.48
N SER A 311 27.83 14.75 7.17
CA SER A 311 27.43 15.86 6.31
C SER A 311 28.30 15.92 5.07
N LYS A 312 27.69 16.05 3.89
CA LYS A 312 28.42 15.94 2.63
C LYS A 312 29.51 17.01 2.54
N ARG A 313 30.77 16.59 2.34
CA ARG A 313 31.89 17.52 2.12
C ARG A 313 31.75 18.12 0.72
N ARG A 314 31.80 19.44 0.62
CA ARG A 314 31.87 20.11 -0.69
C ARG A 314 33.29 19.94 -1.22
N ALA A 315 33.44 19.43 -2.44
CA ALA A 315 34.73 19.38 -3.10
C ALA A 315 35.30 20.81 -3.17
N ARG A 316 36.49 21.03 -2.60
CA ARG A 316 37.27 22.25 -2.85
C ARG A 316 37.83 22.14 -4.27
N GLY A 317 37.01 22.48 -5.26
CA GLY A 317 37.41 22.45 -6.65
C GLY A 317 36.50 23.30 -7.51
N GLY A 318 36.86 24.57 -7.67
CA GLY A 318 36.43 25.35 -8.83
C GLY A 318 36.99 24.76 -10.13
N VAL A 319 36.70 25.39 -11.26
CA VAL A 319 37.19 25.01 -12.59
C VAL A 319 38.72 24.81 -12.56
N GLY A 320 39.18 23.56 -12.51
CA GLY A 320 40.60 23.19 -12.33
C GLY A 320 40.95 22.44 -11.03
N GLY A 321 39.99 22.19 -10.14
CA GLY A 321 40.21 21.49 -8.87
C GLY A 321 40.56 20.00 -9.05
N VAL A 322 41.62 19.57 -8.36
CA VAL A 322 42.08 18.18 -8.25
C VAL A 322 40.88 17.26 -8.07
N ARG A 323 40.61 16.40 -9.07
CA ARG A 323 39.63 15.32 -8.91
C ARG A 323 40.06 14.53 -7.69
N SER A 324 39.19 14.41 -6.69
CA SER A 324 39.45 13.54 -5.55
C SER A 324 39.91 12.20 -6.09
N ALA A 325 41.11 11.78 -5.69
CA ALA A 325 41.74 10.59 -6.24
C ALA A 325 40.78 9.42 -6.03
N VAL A 326 40.50 8.65 -7.09
CA VAL A 326 39.64 7.46 -6.99
C VAL A 326 40.36 6.45 -6.10
N SER A 327 40.08 6.51 -4.80
CA SER A 327 40.66 5.61 -3.82
C SER A 327 39.89 4.30 -3.84
N LYS A 328 40.64 3.19 -3.88
CA LYS A 328 40.12 1.84 -3.77
C LYS A 328 40.49 1.32 -2.39
N LEU A 329 39.52 0.75 -1.69
CA LEU A 329 39.71 0.05 -0.44
C LEU A 329 39.68 -1.45 -0.75
N VAL A 330 40.79 -2.14 -0.48
CA VAL A 330 40.88 -3.60 -0.58
C VAL A 330 40.86 -4.16 0.83
N VAL A 331 39.95 -5.10 1.09
CA VAL A 331 39.72 -5.68 2.41
C VAL A 331 39.92 -7.19 2.32
N LYS A 332 40.71 -7.73 3.26
CA LYS A 332 40.89 -9.15 3.50
C LYS A 332 40.47 -9.45 4.94
N HIS A 333 39.70 -10.51 5.14
CA HIS A 333 39.27 -10.92 6.48
C HIS A 333 40.42 -11.63 7.19
N ARG A 334 40.49 -11.43 8.51
CA ARG A 334 41.46 -12.09 9.39
C ARG A 334 40.79 -12.44 10.70
N GLU A 335 41.33 -13.42 11.40
CA GLU A 335 40.92 -13.69 12.77
C GLU A 335 41.21 -12.48 13.68
N LEU A 336 40.34 -12.32 14.68
CA LEU A 336 40.47 -11.32 15.74
C LEU A 336 41.75 -11.58 16.53
N ASN A 337 42.52 -10.53 16.76
CA ASN A 337 43.73 -10.60 17.57
C ASN A 337 43.35 -10.70 19.06
N ASP A 338 44.26 -11.18 19.91
CA ASP A 338 43.98 -11.41 21.35
C ASP A 338 43.54 -10.13 22.07
N GLY A 339 44.06 -8.96 21.68
CA GLY A 339 43.61 -7.66 22.18
C GLY A 339 42.19 -7.29 21.75
N GLU A 340 41.76 -7.70 20.56
CA GLU A 340 40.39 -7.47 20.05
C GLU A 340 39.41 -8.44 20.72
N LYS A 341 39.81 -9.70 20.92
CA LYS A 341 39.05 -10.70 21.69
C LYS A 341 38.85 -10.25 23.15
N ASN A 342 39.90 -9.74 23.80
CA ASN A 342 39.79 -9.21 25.16
C ASN A 342 38.88 -7.96 25.25
N ALA A 343 38.87 -7.12 24.22
CA ALA A 343 37.95 -5.98 24.16
C ALA A 343 36.49 -6.42 24.02
N GLN A 344 36.21 -7.55 23.38
CA GLN A 344 34.86 -8.11 23.29
C GLN A 344 34.40 -8.75 24.62
N VAL A 345 35.30 -9.47 25.30
CA VAL A 345 35.00 -10.14 26.59
C VAL A 345 34.73 -9.13 27.71
N SER A 346 35.47 -8.02 27.75
CA SER A 346 35.27 -6.97 28.78
C SER A 346 33.94 -6.23 28.65
N VAL A 347 33.33 -6.23 27.46
CA VAL A 347 32.01 -5.61 27.20
C VAL A 347 30.86 -6.60 27.47
N GLN A 348 31.10 -7.90 27.34
CA GLN A 348 30.11 -8.97 27.54
C GLN A 348 29.70 -9.18 29.01
N TYR A 349 30.58 -8.86 29.96
CA TYR A 349 30.33 -8.97 31.40
C TYR A 349 30.64 -7.65 32.10
N PRO A 350 29.75 -6.65 32.05
CA PRO A 350 29.87 -5.52 32.95
C PRO A 350 29.63 -6.03 34.37
N THR A 351 30.67 -5.97 35.21
CA THR A 351 30.58 -6.17 36.67
C THR A 351 29.61 -5.21 37.32
#